data_AF-A0A0C3G3V6-F1
#
_entry.id   AF-A0A0C3G3V6-F1
#
_cell.length_a   1.000
_cell.length_b   1.000
_cell.length_c   1.000
_cell.angle_alpha   90.00
_cell.angle_beta   90.00
_cell.angle_gamma   90.00
#
_symmetry.space_group_name_H-M   'P 1'
#
loop_
_entity.id
_entity.type
_entity.pdbx_description
1 polymer ?
#
loop_
_entity_poly.entity_id
_entity_poly.type
_entity_poly.pdbx_seq_one_letter_code
_entity_poly.pdbx_strand_id
1 'polypeptide(L)'
;MSNLFGTLVLTDFCTDLTGIQQETVNLPDDFPLVWSQFQAWLKSLLGALEKPTDYAFLTCGDWNLKTMLPEQLAYTATIHPGFDPTVPPPMDCWINIKKSFNGHYKVRKSGMGGILHYLKLGLEGRNHSGIDDCKNILSIVKKMRDEKWKPVDDLP
;
A
#
# COMPACT_ATOMS: atom_id res chain seq x y z
N MET A 1 -15.22 0.29 34.54
CA MET A 1 -15.56 -0.64 33.45
C MET A 1 -14.25 -1.12 32.86
N SER A 2 -14.04 -2.42 32.96
CA SER A 2 -12.78 -3.13 32.74
C SER A 2 -12.25 -2.99 31.32
N ASN A 3 -11.02 -2.47 31.18
CA ASN A 3 -10.19 -2.62 29.98
C ASN A 3 -10.04 -4.12 29.69
N LEU A 4 -10.82 -4.60 28.73
CA LEU A 4 -10.82 -5.99 28.25
C LEU A 4 -10.20 -6.11 26.86
N PHE A 5 -9.30 -5.17 26.53
CA PHE A 5 -8.40 -5.26 25.39
C PHE A 5 -6.99 -5.29 25.97
N GLY A 6 -6.30 -6.42 25.81
CA GLY A 6 -4.87 -6.48 26.10
C GLY A 6 -4.17 -5.33 25.37
N THR A 7 -3.25 -4.66 26.04
CA THR A 7 -2.49 -3.56 25.46
C THR A 7 -1.89 -4.04 24.13
N LEU A 8 -2.21 -3.35 23.02
CA LEU A 8 -1.61 -3.64 21.72
C LEU A 8 -0.14 -3.25 21.78
N VAL A 9 0.73 -4.22 21.98
CA VAL A 9 2.18 -4.03 22.08
C VAL A 9 2.83 -4.54 20.81
N LEU A 10 3.58 -3.67 20.13
CA LEU A 10 4.46 -4.05 19.03
C LEU A 10 5.56 -4.96 19.57
N THR A 11 5.82 -6.05 18.85
CA THR A 11 6.99 -6.88 19.13
C THR A 11 8.26 -6.16 18.68
N ASP A 12 9.39 -6.48 19.31
CA ASP A 12 10.70 -5.97 18.89
C ASP A 12 10.95 -6.24 17.40
N PHE A 13 10.56 -7.42 16.92
CA PHE A 13 10.65 -7.75 15.49
C PHE A 13 9.85 -6.77 14.61
N CYS A 14 8.63 -6.41 14.98
CA CYS A 14 7.82 -5.45 14.21
C CYS A 14 8.43 -4.06 14.21
N THR A 15 8.91 -3.60 15.36
CA THR A 15 9.58 -2.30 15.50
C THR A 15 10.88 -2.26 14.70
N ASP A 16 11.71 -3.30 14.81
CA ASP A 16 12.96 -3.43 14.06
C ASP A 16 12.72 -3.60 12.56
N LEU A 17 11.64 -4.28 12.16
CA LEU A 17 11.34 -4.47 10.75
C LEU A 17 10.80 -3.18 10.13
N THR A 18 9.83 -2.52 10.74
CA THR A 18 9.07 -1.40 10.14
C THR A 18 9.61 -0.01 10.51
N GLY A 19 10.30 0.10 11.64
CA GLY A 19 10.71 1.37 12.24
C GLY A 19 9.60 2.08 13.01
N ILE A 20 8.37 1.54 13.04
CA ILE A 20 7.24 2.10 13.78
C ILE A 20 7.48 1.92 15.27
N GLN A 21 7.44 3.02 16.01
CA GLN A 21 7.61 3.04 17.46
C GLN A 21 6.28 2.82 18.17
N GLN A 22 6.32 2.29 19.40
CA GLN A 22 5.12 2.02 20.18
C GLN A 22 4.30 3.29 20.41
N GLU A 23 4.95 4.44 20.59
CA GLU A 23 4.31 5.73 20.77
C GLU A 23 3.49 6.15 19.56
N THR A 24 3.87 5.71 18.35
CA THR A 24 3.13 6.00 17.12
C THR A 24 1.80 5.26 17.08
N VAL A 25 1.76 4.00 17.50
CA VAL A 25 0.52 3.19 17.51
C VAL A 25 -0.32 3.39 18.77
N ASN A 26 0.24 4.03 19.80
CA ASN A 26 -0.48 4.48 20.99
C ASN A 26 -1.31 5.76 20.74
N LEU A 27 -1.17 6.39 19.57
CA LEU A 27 -2.00 7.53 19.18
C LEU A 27 -3.48 7.11 19.14
N PRO A 28 -4.42 8.04 19.42
CA PRO A 28 -5.83 7.70 19.58
C PRO A 28 -6.54 7.34 18.27
N ASP A 29 -5.92 7.64 17.12
CA ASP A 29 -6.54 7.44 15.82
C ASP A 29 -6.56 5.94 15.47
N ASP A 30 -7.76 5.36 15.52
CA ASP A 30 -7.99 3.97 15.15
C ASP A 30 -8.20 3.79 13.64
N PHE A 31 -8.26 2.52 13.20
CA PHE A 31 -8.43 2.21 11.79
C PHE A 31 -9.71 2.82 11.18
N PRO A 32 -10.91 2.72 11.80
CA PRO A 32 -12.11 3.39 11.29
C PRO A 32 -11.92 4.89 11.01
N LEU A 33 -11.31 5.62 11.96
CA LEU A 33 -11.07 7.05 11.79
C LEU A 33 -10.12 7.31 10.62
N VAL A 34 -8.95 6.68 10.60
CA VAL A 34 -7.93 6.87 9.55
C VAL A 34 -8.48 6.44 8.18
N TRP A 35 -9.27 5.37 8.13
CA TRP A 35 -9.91 4.89 6.90
C TRP A 35 -10.89 5.90 6.33
N SER A 36 -11.74 6.51 7.17
CA SER A 36 -12.67 7.54 6.74
C SER A 36 -11.96 8.80 6.21
N GLN A 37 -10.87 9.20 6.86
CA GLN A 37 -10.03 10.32 6.43
C GLN A 37 -9.35 10.02 5.09
N PHE A 38 -8.82 8.81 4.93
CA PHE A 38 -8.22 8.36 3.68
C PHE A 38 -9.23 8.34 2.53
N GLN A 39 -10.45 7.83 2.74
CA GLN A 39 -11.49 7.83 1.72
C GLN A 39 -11.92 9.25 1.33
N ALA A 40 -12.04 10.15 2.30
CA ALA A 40 -12.36 11.56 2.04
C ALA A 40 -11.24 12.26 1.24
N TRP A 41 -9.99 12.04 1.63
CA TRP A 41 -8.81 12.53 0.91
C TRP A 41 -8.78 11.99 -0.52
N LEU A 42 -8.95 10.67 -0.70
CA LEU A 42 -8.96 10.03 -2.01
C LEU A 42 -10.09 10.61 -2.87
N LYS A 43 -11.31 10.73 -2.34
CA LYS A 43 -12.43 11.35 -3.06
C LYS A 43 -12.11 12.78 -3.50
N SER A 44 -11.46 13.57 -2.64
CA SER A 44 -11.07 14.94 -3.00
C SER A 44 -10.02 14.98 -4.12
N LEU A 45 -9.06 14.05 -4.09
CA LEU A 45 -8.02 13.92 -5.11
C LEU A 45 -8.63 13.48 -6.44
N LEU A 46 -9.45 12.42 -6.42
CA LEU A 46 -10.07 11.86 -7.62
C LEU A 46 -11.14 12.77 -8.22
N GLY A 47 -11.90 13.48 -7.38
CA GLY A 47 -12.85 14.50 -7.83
C GLY A 47 -12.18 15.72 -8.47
N ALA A 48 -10.90 15.95 -8.18
CA ALA A 48 -10.09 16.96 -8.86
C ALA A 48 -9.49 16.48 -10.19
N LEU A 49 -9.57 15.18 -10.50
CA LEU A 49 -9.12 14.62 -11.78
C LEU A 49 -10.22 14.70 -12.84
N GLU A 50 -9.85 15.02 -14.08
CA GLU A 50 -10.79 15.19 -15.19
C GLU A 50 -11.55 13.89 -15.54
N LYS A 51 -10.92 12.72 -15.32
CA LYS A 51 -11.49 11.40 -15.64
C LYS A 51 -11.21 10.40 -14.52
N PRO A 52 -12.24 9.97 -13.78
CA PRO A 52 -12.05 9.03 -12.69
C PRO A 52 -11.65 7.61 -13.09
N THR A 53 -11.58 7.29 -14.38
CA THR A 53 -11.14 5.99 -14.91
C THR A 53 -9.66 5.98 -15.31
N ASP A 54 -8.97 7.13 -15.22
CA ASP A 54 -7.60 7.30 -15.73
C ASP A 54 -6.52 7.06 -14.66
N TYR A 55 -6.91 6.57 -13.48
CA TYR A 55 -5.99 6.24 -12.40
C TYR A 55 -6.14 4.78 -11.98
N ALA A 56 -5.07 4.25 -11.38
CA ALA A 56 -5.07 2.94 -10.74
C ALA A 56 -4.18 3.00 -9.50
N PHE A 57 -4.53 2.22 -8.49
CA PHE A 57 -3.57 1.90 -7.44
C PHE A 57 -2.45 1.04 -8.00
N LEU A 58 -1.25 1.21 -7.47
CA LEU A 58 -0.07 0.44 -7.84
C LEU A 58 0.64 -0.03 -6.57
N THR A 59 0.94 -1.33 -6.51
CA THR A 59 1.52 -1.99 -5.33
C THR A 59 2.71 -2.87 -5.69
N CYS A 60 3.59 -3.13 -4.73
CA CYS A 60 4.71 -4.08 -4.88
C CYS A 60 4.32 -5.54 -4.56
N GLY A 61 3.26 -6.02 -5.21
CA GLY A 61 2.70 -7.34 -5.00
C GLY A 61 1.23 -7.29 -4.62
N ASP A 62 0.60 -8.46 -4.61
CA ASP A 62 -0.84 -8.53 -4.37
C ASP A 62 -1.20 -8.41 -2.87
N TRP A 63 -0.23 -8.53 -1.96
CA TRP A 63 -0.45 -8.62 -0.52
C TRP A 63 -1.25 -7.44 0.07
N ASN A 64 -0.97 -6.20 -0.34
CA ASN A 64 -1.63 -5.03 0.26
C ASN A 64 -3.14 -4.99 0.01
N LEU A 65 -3.56 -5.12 -1.26
CA LEU A 65 -4.96 -4.93 -1.66
C LEU A 65 -5.73 -6.25 -1.80
N LYS A 66 -5.05 -7.37 -2.07
CA LYS A 66 -5.70 -8.69 -2.11
C LYS A 66 -5.87 -9.32 -0.74
N THR A 67 -5.00 -9.01 0.22
CA THR A 67 -4.93 -9.70 1.52
C THR A 67 -5.13 -8.74 2.69
N MET A 68 -4.18 -7.83 2.92
CA MET A 68 -4.16 -7.02 4.15
C MET A 68 -5.35 -6.08 4.29
N LEU A 69 -5.73 -5.35 3.23
CA LEU A 69 -6.87 -4.44 3.30
C LEU A 69 -8.20 -5.20 3.55
N PRO A 70 -8.56 -6.24 2.78
CA PRO A 70 -9.74 -7.05 3.09
C PRO A 70 -9.74 -7.64 4.51
N GLU A 71 -8.61 -8.17 4.98
CA GLU A 71 -8.49 -8.73 6.33
C GLU A 71 -8.68 -7.67 7.41
N GLN A 72 -8.07 -6.50 7.25
CA GLN A 72 -8.22 -5.39 8.20
C GLN A 72 -9.66 -4.87 8.23
N LEU A 73 -10.31 -4.72 7.06
CA LEU A 73 -11.72 -4.30 6.97
C LEU A 73 -12.64 -5.31 7.66
N ALA A 74 -12.45 -6.62 7.39
CA ALA A 74 -13.21 -7.68 8.03
C ALA A 74 -13.00 -7.70 9.55
N TYR A 75 -11.75 -7.61 10.01
CA TYR A 75 -11.43 -7.52 11.44
C TYR A 75 -12.12 -6.32 12.10
N THR A 76 -12.04 -5.15 11.47
CA THR A 76 -12.65 -3.92 11.98
C THR A 76 -14.16 -4.08 12.13
N ALA A 77 -14.85 -4.70 11.17
CA ALA A 77 -16.28 -4.98 11.27
C ALA A 77 -16.65 -5.94 12.42
N THR A 78 -15.71 -6.79 12.89
CA THR A 78 -15.95 -7.65 14.06
C THR A 78 -15.93 -6.88 15.38
N ILE A 79 -15.17 -5.78 15.46
CA ILE A 79 -14.99 -4.98 16.69
C ILE A 79 -15.71 -3.63 16.66
N HIS A 80 -16.20 -3.19 15.50
CA HIS A 80 -17.01 -1.98 15.31
C HIS A 80 -18.34 -2.31 14.61
N PRO A 81 -19.42 -2.56 15.37
CA PRO A 81 -20.75 -2.83 14.79
C PRO A 81 -21.21 -1.70 13.86
N GLY A 82 -21.66 -2.06 12.66
CA GLY A 82 -22.12 -1.11 11.64
C GLY A 82 -21.02 -0.55 10.73
N PHE A 83 -19.75 -0.94 10.92
CA PHE A 83 -18.68 -0.65 9.97
C PHE A 83 -18.85 -1.47 8.68
N ASP A 84 -18.76 -0.82 7.52
CA ASP A 84 -18.82 -1.47 6.21
C ASP A 84 -17.45 -2.05 5.82
N PRO A 85 -17.27 -3.38 5.75
CA PRO A 85 -15.99 -4.00 5.42
C PRO A 85 -15.73 -4.09 3.91
N THR A 86 -16.57 -3.49 3.07
CA THR A 86 -16.42 -3.58 1.62
C THR A 86 -15.18 -2.81 1.16
N VAL A 87 -14.36 -3.44 0.30
CA VAL A 87 -13.28 -2.74 -0.41
C VAL A 87 -13.90 -1.89 -1.51
N PRO A 88 -13.81 -0.54 -1.45
CA PRO A 88 -14.43 0.29 -2.47
C PRO A 88 -13.53 0.43 -3.71
N PRO A 89 -14.11 0.59 -4.90
CA PRO A 89 -13.37 1.05 -6.06
C PRO A 89 -12.65 2.38 -5.79
N PRO A 90 -11.46 2.60 -6.36
CA PRO A 90 -10.72 1.71 -7.28
C PRO A 90 -9.79 0.69 -6.58
N MET A 91 -9.87 0.49 -5.26
CA MET A 91 -8.90 -0.35 -4.54
C MET A 91 -9.14 -1.86 -4.74
N ASP A 92 -10.24 -2.21 -5.41
CA ASP A 92 -10.58 -3.54 -5.88
C ASP A 92 -9.83 -3.94 -7.16
N CYS A 93 -9.12 -3.00 -7.80
CA CYS A 93 -8.32 -3.23 -9.01
C CYS A 93 -7.00 -2.45 -8.95
N TRP A 94 -5.86 -3.13 -9.15
CA TRP A 94 -4.54 -2.50 -9.01
C TRP A 94 -3.48 -3.08 -9.94
N ILE A 95 -2.47 -2.28 -10.22
CA ILE A 95 -1.25 -2.70 -10.93
C ILE A 95 -0.28 -3.31 -9.92
N ASN A 96 0.11 -4.56 -10.16
CA ASN A 96 1.21 -5.18 -9.42
C ASN A 96 2.52 -4.91 -10.16
N ILE A 97 3.33 -3.96 -9.67
CA ILE A 97 4.56 -3.53 -10.36
C ILE A 97 5.55 -4.66 -10.58
N LYS A 98 5.54 -5.72 -9.76
CA LYS A 98 6.41 -6.88 -9.99
C LYS A 98 6.05 -7.63 -11.27
N LYS A 99 4.75 -7.74 -11.57
CA LYS A 99 4.27 -8.38 -12.82
C LYS A 99 4.63 -7.50 -14.01
N SER A 100 4.29 -6.21 -13.94
CA SER A 100 4.57 -5.23 -14.98
C SER A 100 6.07 -5.14 -15.29
N PHE A 101 6.91 -5.05 -14.26
CA PHE A 101 8.36 -5.01 -14.37
C PHE A 101 8.91 -6.28 -15.04
N ASN A 102 8.55 -7.46 -14.55
CA ASN A 102 9.03 -8.73 -15.11
C ASN A 102 8.56 -8.92 -16.55
N GLY A 103 7.32 -8.52 -16.87
CA GLY A 103 6.76 -8.55 -18.21
C GLY A 103 7.47 -7.59 -19.18
N HIS A 104 7.83 -6.39 -18.73
CA HIS A 104 8.50 -5.38 -19.54
C HIS A 104 9.96 -5.75 -19.82
N TYR A 105 10.72 -6.11 -18.78
CA TYR A 105 12.16 -6.43 -18.91
C TYR A 105 12.46 -7.89 -19.26
N LYS A 106 11.45 -8.76 -19.31
CA LYS A 106 11.60 -10.21 -19.55
C LYS A 106 12.55 -10.88 -18.55
N VAL A 107 12.43 -10.52 -17.28
CA VAL A 107 13.23 -11.05 -16.17
C VAL A 107 12.34 -11.66 -15.10
N ARG A 108 12.96 -12.30 -14.11
CA ARG A 108 12.29 -12.77 -12.90
C ARG A 108 12.96 -12.17 -11.67
N LYS A 109 12.50 -10.98 -11.26
CA LYS A 109 12.88 -10.33 -10.01
C LYS A 109 11.73 -10.36 -9.02
N SER A 110 12.07 -10.59 -7.76
CA SER A 110 11.14 -10.60 -6.64
C SER A 110 11.43 -9.44 -5.70
N GLY A 111 10.37 -8.77 -5.26
CA GLY A 111 10.47 -7.69 -4.26
C GLY A 111 11.08 -6.41 -4.80
N MET A 112 10.92 -5.33 -4.03
CA MET A 112 11.38 -3.99 -4.39
C MET A 112 12.91 -3.92 -4.50
N GLY A 113 13.65 -4.47 -3.54
CA GLY A 113 15.11 -4.44 -3.54
C GLY A 113 15.75 -5.11 -4.76
N GLY A 114 15.19 -6.23 -5.23
CA GLY A 114 15.68 -6.92 -6.43
C GLY A 114 15.43 -6.11 -7.71
N ILE A 115 14.33 -5.37 -7.77
CA ILE A 115 13.99 -4.48 -8.87
C ILE A 115 14.92 -3.24 -8.88
N LEU A 116 15.09 -2.59 -7.72
CA LEU A 116 15.99 -1.44 -7.56
C LEU A 116 17.41 -1.79 -8.01
N HIS A 117 17.94 -2.92 -7.52
CA HIS A 117 19.28 -3.39 -7.90
C HIS A 117 19.41 -3.60 -9.42
N TYR A 118 18.41 -4.22 -10.07
CA TYR A 118 18.44 -4.42 -11.52
C TYR A 118 18.47 -3.10 -12.29
N LEU A 119 17.66 -2.13 -11.86
CA LEU A 119 17.59 -0.81 -12.47
C LEU A 119 18.75 0.12 -12.08
N LYS A 120 19.67 -0.35 -11.23
CA LYS A 120 20.78 0.43 -10.66
C LYS A 120 20.29 1.69 -9.93
N LEU A 121 19.14 1.57 -9.25
CA LEU A 121 18.57 2.60 -8.41
C LEU A 121 18.97 2.34 -6.95
N GLY A 122 19.34 3.40 -6.23
CA GLY A 122 19.56 3.34 -4.78
C GLY A 122 18.24 3.26 -4.03
N LEU A 123 18.25 2.59 -2.88
CA LEU A 123 17.15 2.66 -1.92
C LEU A 123 17.13 4.07 -1.28
N GLU A 124 16.01 4.76 -1.38
CA GLU A 124 15.75 6.02 -0.67
C GLU A 124 15.09 5.74 0.67
N GLY A 125 15.59 6.35 1.75
CA GLY A 125 15.00 6.20 3.09
C GLY A 125 15.17 4.80 3.67
N ARG A 126 14.14 4.32 4.37
CA ARG A 126 14.19 3.06 5.12
C ARG A 126 13.32 1.99 4.46
N ASN A 127 13.91 0.84 4.13
CA ASN A 127 13.14 -0.32 3.66
C ASN A 127 12.10 -0.72 4.72
N HIS A 128 10.90 -1.13 4.29
CA HIS A 128 9.76 -1.46 5.16
C HIS A 128 9.14 -0.28 5.93
N SER A 129 9.54 0.96 5.63
CA SER A 129 8.75 2.16 5.94
C SER A 129 7.77 2.38 4.80
N GLY A 130 6.46 2.37 5.09
CA GLY A 130 5.43 2.42 4.04
C GLY A 130 5.56 3.63 3.10
N ILE A 131 5.92 4.81 3.63
CA ILE A 131 6.08 6.02 2.82
C ILE A 131 7.36 5.99 1.96
N ASP A 132 8.45 5.42 2.47
CA ASP A 132 9.70 5.31 1.71
C ASP A 132 9.61 4.21 0.66
N ASP A 133 8.92 3.10 0.96
CA ASP A 133 8.59 2.07 -0.03
C ASP A 133 7.78 2.69 -1.20
N CYS A 134 6.80 3.57 -0.92
CA CYS A 134 6.07 4.31 -1.96
C CYS A 134 7.00 5.19 -2.83
N LYS A 135 7.97 5.90 -2.24
CA LYS A 135 8.94 6.71 -3.00
C LYS A 135 9.83 5.87 -3.91
N ASN A 136 10.30 4.73 -3.40
CA ASN A 136 11.12 3.79 -4.18
C ASN A 136 10.32 3.13 -5.31
N ILE A 137 9.06 2.76 -5.07
CA ILE A 137 8.17 2.27 -6.13
C ILE A 137 7.97 3.36 -7.19
N LEU A 138 7.79 4.63 -6.80
CA LEU A 138 7.69 5.73 -7.74
C LEU A 138 8.97 5.92 -8.57
N SER A 139 10.17 5.75 -7.99
CA SER A 139 11.44 5.85 -8.74
C SER A 139 11.57 4.73 -9.77
N ILE A 140 11.17 3.50 -9.42
CA ILE A 140 11.06 2.37 -10.35
C ILE A 140 10.10 2.70 -11.49
N VAL A 141 8.90 3.19 -11.17
CA VAL A 141 7.89 3.55 -12.16
C VAL A 141 8.43 4.61 -13.12
N LYS A 142 9.04 5.69 -12.61
CA LYS A 142 9.66 6.73 -13.45
C LYS A 142 10.68 6.14 -14.41
N LYS A 143 11.59 5.30 -13.90
CA LYS A 143 12.61 4.63 -14.70
C LYS A 143 12.00 3.74 -15.80
N MET A 144 10.98 2.96 -15.46
CA MET A 144 10.24 2.14 -16.42
C MET A 144 9.55 3.00 -17.50
N ARG A 145 8.95 4.13 -17.11
CA ARG A 145 8.30 5.07 -18.05
C ARG A 145 9.30 5.69 -19.01
N ASP A 146 10.49 6.07 -18.53
CA ASP A 146 11.57 6.58 -19.38
C ASP A 146 12.03 5.52 -20.41
N GLU A 147 12.01 4.25 -19.99
CA GLU A 147 12.31 3.06 -20.81
C GLU A 147 11.09 2.52 -21.58
N LYS A 148 10.07 3.37 -21.75
CA LYS A 148 8.89 3.16 -22.63
C LYS A 148 7.90 2.10 -22.14
N TRP A 149 7.91 1.72 -20.87
CA TRP A 149 6.81 0.95 -20.29
C TRP A 149 5.49 1.73 -20.36
N LYS A 150 4.41 1.04 -20.74
CA LYS A 150 3.05 1.56 -20.76
C LYS A 150 2.11 0.62 -19.99
N PRO A 151 1.30 1.12 -19.05
CA PRO A 151 0.35 0.31 -18.28
C PRO A 151 -0.93 0.05 -19.07
N VAL A 152 -0.83 -0.69 -20.19
CA VAL A 152 -1.99 -0.99 -21.05
C VAL A 152 -2.68 -2.29 -20.62
N ASP A 153 -1.90 -3.35 -20.39
CA ASP A 153 -2.40 -4.69 -20.04
C ASP A 153 -1.98 -5.10 -18.62
N ASP A 154 -1.77 -4.09 -17.75
CA ASP A 154 -1.20 -4.26 -16.41
C ASP A 154 -2.24 -4.33 -15.30
N LEU A 155 -3.50 -3.98 -15.59
CA LEU A 155 -4.63 -4.23 -14.70
C LEU A 155 -5.13 -5.69 -14.88
N PRO A 156 -5.63 -6.34 -13.81
CA PRO A 156 -6.18 -7.69 -13.87
C PRO A 156 -7.39 -7.86 -14.81
#